data_AF-A3JUX9-F1
#
_entry.id   AF-A3JUX9-F1
#
_cell.length_a   1.000
_cell.length_b   1.000
_cell.length_c   1.000
_cell.angle_alpha   90.00
_cell.angle_beta   90.00
_cell.angle_gamma   90.00
#
_symmetry.space_group_name_H-M   'P 1'
#
loop_
_entity.id
_entity.type
_entity.pdbx_description
1 polymer ?
#
loop_
_entity_poly.entity_id
_entity_poly.type
_entity_poly.pdbx_seq_one_letter_code
_entity_poly.pdbx_strand_id
1 'polypeptide(L)'
;MYPGSTFDPPALDYPFFVEFNLESFDGPRWLYWQLLNLSGWLRFIEARLDSPIGLLRRTLIVGCSDEGVALPRWQVNGMLPLASSYPQGTSWLPPDELGDFAEMERWDFMGECDLLALQEIEELEGKTESRIHSAETRVGAALRDTHNYISSLRREARDPACTLDRRSWIKNQIETVEEQETLAGVALRNRLSIIRTEARHRENALWRSLRLEADVETLYTVQFSVMNRLHERQIRFPLIQEEIFSAGVSEQSAQSALAEYLEEAPKRREERKRKQKEAEKEHAELQRKRKKAAAERKKASQKVRKIRLAPPSMPDSGRPTPKPIEQKAARISENMPTLTPKPAKEVEQNSGDATVELLEKTVAEPDPILEKTAKRKSQVPINLDPVDKLWKLGSARAEQIERLCKARRLTSPKSRKALSKLKQGKATLDDTDRNALKHLLHNLQKTGFDVDEFLNVK
;
A
#
# COMPACT_ATOMS: atom_id res chain seq x y z
N MET A 1 -5.91 43.47 -24.87
CA MET A 1 -6.96 42.45 -25.09
C MET A 1 -6.80 41.93 -26.51
N TYR A 2 -6.22 40.74 -26.67
CA TYR A 2 -6.25 40.01 -27.93
C TYR A 2 -7.31 38.91 -27.81
N PRO A 3 -8.28 38.84 -28.73
CA PRO A 3 -9.35 37.84 -28.69
C PRO A 3 -8.89 36.56 -29.39
N GLY A 4 -9.24 35.40 -28.81
CA GLY A 4 -9.58 34.22 -29.62
C GLY A 4 -8.44 33.30 -30.09
N SER A 5 -7.49 32.92 -29.23
CA SER A 5 -6.84 31.61 -29.40
C SER A 5 -7.45 30.64 -28.39
N THR A 6 -8.58 30.02 -28.75
CA THR A 6 -8.91 28.70 -28.21
C THR A 6 -7.78 27.77 -28.63
N PHE A 7 -6.84 27.58 -27.71
CA PHE A 7 -5.78 26.60 -27.83
C PHE A 7 -6.47 25.24 -27.74
N ASP A 8 -6.93 24.73 -28.88
CA ASP A 8 -7.24 23.31 -28.97
C ASP A 8 -5.93 22.58 -28.64
N PRO A 9 -5.86 21.83 -27.54
CA PRO A 9 -4.65 21.10 -27.22
C PRO A 9 -4.34 20.18 -28.42
N PRO A 10 -3.10 20.20 -28.94
CA PRO A 10 -2.73 19.26 -29.98
C PRO A 10 -3.05 17.85 -29.48
N ALA A 11 -3.56 17.00 -30.38
CA ALA A 11 -3.95 15.62 -30.10
C ALA A 11 -2.99 14.98 -29.07
N LEU A 12 -3.58 14.39 -28.03
CA LEU A 12 -2.98 13.88 -26.78
C LEU A 12 -1.75 12.94 -26.92
N ASP A 13 -1.33 12.65 -28.13
CA ASP A 13 -0.23 11.74 -28.46
C ASP A 13 1.13 12.45 -28.66
N TYR A 14 1.18 13.79 -28.71
CA TYR A 14 2.45 14.50 -28.88
C TYR A 14 3.09 14.86 -27.53
N PRO A 15 4.35 14.44 -27.30
CA PRO A 15 5.05 14.82 -26.09
C PRO A 15 5.32 16.32 -26.06
N PHE A 16 5.39 16.89 -24.86
CA PHE A 16 5.75 18.29 -24.65
C PHE A 16 6.89 18.43 -23.63
N PHE A 17 7.64 19.52 -23.73
CA PHE A 17 8.77 19.84 -22.86
C PHE A 17 8.38 20.84 -21.77
N VAL A 18 8.86 20.61 -20.54
CA VAL A 18 8.61 21.45 -19.38
C VAL A 18 9.89 21.65 -18.55
N GLU A 19 10.19 22.88 -18.17
CA GLU A 19 11.27 23.20 -17.24
C GLU A 19 10.73 23.39 -15.83
N PHE A 20 11.27 22.66 -14.86
CA PHE A 20 10.95 22.83 -13.45
C PHE A 20 11.94 23.77 -12.76
N ASN A 21 11.43 24.77 -12.05
CA ASN A 21 12.27 25.68 -11.28
C ASN A 21 12.51 25.14 -9.87
N LEU A 22 13.74 24.71 -9.60
CA LEU A 22 14.14 24.14 -8.32
C LEU A 22 14.10 25.17 -7.16
N GLU A 23 14.06 26.47 -7.46
CA GLU A 23 13.92 27.53 -6.44
C GLU A 23 12.59 27.45 -5.68
N SER A 24 11.56 26.89 -6.32
CA SER A 24 10.23 26.73 -5.73
C SER A 24 10.11 25.48 -4.84
N PHE A 25 11.19 24.70 -4.72
CA PHE A 25 11.18 23.47 -3.95
C PHE A 25 11.13 23.75 -2.45
N ASP A 26 9.97 23.50 -1.85
CA ASP A 26 9.79 23.49 -0.39
C ASP A 26 9.80 22.05 0.13
N GLY A 27 11.01 21.52 0.39
CA GLY A 27 11.17 20.14 0.81
C GLY A 27 12.55 19.81 1.40
N PRO A 28 12.79 18.53 1.72
CA PRO A 28 14.04 18.12 2.35
C PRO A 28 15.27 18.41 1.46
N ARG A 29 16.32 19.01 2.04
CA ARG A 29 17.54 19.38 1.29
C ARG A 29 18.22 18.21 0.59
N TRP A 30 18.11 16.99 1.09
CA TRP A 30 18.70 15.82 0.43
C TRP A 30 18.04 15.52 -0.91
N LEU A 31 16.72 15.76 -1.04
CA LEU A 31 15.96 15.58 -2.26
C LEU A 31 16.27 16.69 -3.28
N TYR A 32 16.45 17.92 -2.80
CA TYR A 32 16.91 19.05 -3.62
C TYR A 32 18.18 18.71 -4.41
N TRP A 33 19.19 18.13 -3.76
CA TRP A 33 20.45 17.77 -4.42
C TRP A 33 20.30 16.65 -5.46
N GLN A 34 19.31 15.78 -5.30
CA GLN A 34 19.04 14.70 -6.26
C GLN A 34 18.25 15.18 -7.49
N LEU A 35 17.53 16.30 -7.34
CA LEU A 35 16.79 16.93 -8.44
C LEU A 35 17.65 17.95 -9.20
N LEU A 36 18.79 18.36 -8.66
CA LEU A 36 19.64 19.39 -9.27
C LEU A 36 20.15 18.94 -10.64
N ASN A 37 19.85 19.74 -11.68
CA ASN A 37 20.23 19.51 -13.07
C ASN A 37 19.75 18.15 -13.61
N LEU A 38 18.66 17.61 -13.06
CA LEU A 38 18.05 16.40 -13.54
C LEU A 38 17.23 16.69 -14.80
N SER A 39 17.45 15.92 -15.85
CA SER A 39 16.64 15.95 -17.06
C SER A 39 16.23 14.54 -17.47
N GLY A 40 15.11 14.45 -18.18
CA GLY A 40 14.54 13.17 -18.54
C GLY A 40 13.13 13.25 -19.08
N TRP A 41 12.40 12.16 -18.89
CA TRP A 41 11.05 11.94 -19.35
C TRP A 41 10.14 11.52 -18.22
N LEU A 42 8.90 12.04 -18.21
CA LEU A 42 7.81 11.64 -17.34
C LEU A 42 6.66 11.14 -18.19
N ARG A 43 6.00 10.06 -17.77
CA ARG A 43 4.75 9.59 -18.35
C ARG A 43 3.68 9.56 -17.28
N PHE A 44 2.56 10.19 -17.57
CA PHE A 44 1.38 10.21 -16.73
C PHE A 44 0.42 9.14 -17.22
N ILE A 45 0.01 8.30 -16.29
CA ILE A 45 -0.70 7.06 -16.59
C ILE A 45 -1.88 6.96 -15.66
N GLU A 46 -3.05 6.60 -16.18
CA GLU A 46 -4.18 6.20 -15.37
C GLU A 46 -4.26 4.68 -15.34
N ALA A 47 -4.03 4.10 -14.16
CA ALA A 47 -4.31 2.70 -13.92
C ALA A 47 -5.75 2.55 -13.42
N ARG A 48 -6.51 1.66 -14.06
CA ARG A 48 -7.91 1.37 -13.73
C ARG A 48 -8.07 -0.13 -13.49
N LEU A 49 -8.76 -0.50 -12.42
CA LEU A 49 -9.14 -1.87 -12.12
C LEU A 49 -10.65 -1.90 -11.88
N ASP A 50 -11.38 -2.47 -12.82
CA ASP A 50 -12.82 -2.66 -12.69
C ASP A 50 -13.09 -3.96 -11.93
N SER A 51 -13.50 -3.84 -10.67
CA SER A 51 -13.77 -4.98 -9.81
C SER A 51 -15.29 -5.16 -9.58
N PRO A 52 -15.76 -6.37 -9.22
CA PRO A 52 -17.18 -6.60 -8.89
C PRO A 52 -17.70 -5.75 -7.72
N ILE A 53 -16.81 -5.11 -6.97
CA ILE A 53 -17.11 -4.30 -5.78
C ILE A 53 -17.12 -2.81 -6.15
N GLY A 54 -16.47 -2.44 -7.24
CA GLY A 54 -16.38 -1.08 -7.73
C GLY A 54 -15.13 -0.83 -8.58
N LEU A 55 -15.06 0.38 -9.13
CA LEU A 55 -13.93 0.84 -9.93
C LEU A 55 -12.84 1.45 -9.05
N LEU A 56 -11.64 0.90 -9.12
CA LEU A 56 -10.44 1.50 -8.54
C LEU A 56 -9.66 2.21 -9.66
N ARG A 57 -9.31 3.47 -9.44
CA ARG A 57 -8.51 4.26 -10.40
C ARG A 57 -7.45 5.06 -9.68
N ARG A 58 -6.27 5.16 -10.29
CA ARG A 58 -5.17 5.98 -9.78
C ARG A 58 -4.33 6.52 -10.92
N THR A 59 -3.99 7.81 -10.81
CA THR A 59 -2.97 8.40 -11.67
C THR A 59 -1.59 8.05 -11.11
N LEU A 60 -0.81 7.34 -11.91
CA LEU A 60 0.58 6.96 -11.66
C LEU A 60 1.49 7.81 -12.54
N ILE A 61 2.70 8.08 -12.05
CA ILE A 61 3.66 8.90 -12.75
C ILE A 61 4.97 8.13 -12.77
N VAL A 62 5.42 7.84 -13.98
CA VAL A 62 6.64 7.11 -14.24
C VAL A 62 7.66 8.11 -14.73
N GLY A 63 8.89 8.02 -14.24
CA GLY A 63 9.98 8.87 -14.69
C GLY A 63 11.19 8.07 -15.12
N CYS A 64 11.91 8.61 -16.09
CA CYS A 64 13.19 8.11 -16.55
C CYS A 64 14.13 9.30 -16.79
N SER A 65 15.41 9.17 -16.42
CA SER A 65 16.44 10.16 -16.79
C SER A 65 16.77 10.08 -18.29
N ASP A 66 17.45 11.08 -18.84
CA ASP A 66 17.96 11.03 -20.23
C ASP A 66 18.92 9.85 -20.49
N GLU A 67 19.53 9.29 -19.44
CA GLU A 67 20.41 8.11 -19.54
C GLU A 67 19.64 6.77 -19.60
N GLY A 68 18.29 6.79 -19.57
CA GLY A 68 17.48 5.57 -19.55
C GLY A 68 17.30 4.95 -18.16
N VAL A 69 17.76 5.63 -17.10
CA VAL A 69 17.63 5.15 -15.70
C VAL A 69 16.26 5.53 -15.13
N ALA A 70 15.54 4.54 -14.58
CA ALA A 70 14.28 4.74 -13.89
C ALA A 70 14.42 5.72 -12.71
N LEU A 71 13.52 6.68 -12.63
CA LEU A 71 13.41 7.59 -11.49
C LEU A 71 12.48 6.96 -10.44
N PRO A 72 12.90 6.89 -9.17
CA PRO A 72 12.06 6.35 -8.13
C PRO A 72 10.86 7.24 -7.85
N ARG A 73 9.71 6.64 -7.48
CA ARG A 73 8.43 7.33 -7.21
C ARG A 73 8.56 8.58 -6.33
N TRP A 74 9.34 8.50 -5.25
CA TRP A 74 9.50 9.62 -4.33
C TRP A 74 10.21 10.82 -4.97
N GLN A 75 11.08 10.59 -5.95
CA GLN A 75 11.78 11.64 -6.68
C GLN A 75 10.82 12.31 -7.67
N VAL A 76 10.07 11.49 -8.42
CA VAL A 76 9.04 11.94 -9.36
C VAL A 76 7.96 12.75 -8.63
N ASN A 77 7.44 12.25 -7.51
CA ASN A 77 6.45 12.97 -6.70
C ASN A 77 7.01 14.26 -6.11
N GLY A 78 8.32 14.30 -5.82
CA GLY A 78 9.00 15.50 -5.35
C GLY A 78 9.10 16.61 -6.40
N MET A 79 8.94 16.29 -7.69
CA MET A 79 8.97 17.26 -8.78
C MET A 79 7.61 17.91 -9.05
N LEU A 80 6.50 17.21 -8.76
CA LEU A 80 5.15 17.74 -8.97
C LEU A 80 4.85 19.08 -8.30
N PRO A 81 5.32 19.39 -7.07
CA PRO A 81 5.08 20.69 -6.46
C PRO A 81 5.95 21.81 -7.06
N LEU A 82 6.92 21.51 -7.93
CA LEU A 82 7.79 22.52 -8.51
C LEU A 82 7.02 23.40 -9.49
N ALA A 83 7.27 24.70 -9.43
CA ALA A 83 6.81 25.64 -10.44
C ALA A 83 7.39 25.25 -11.81
N SER A 84 6.52 25.05 -12.78
CA SER A 84 6.87 24.64 -14.13
C SER A 84 6.79 25.80 -15.12
N SER A 85 7.62 25.76 -16.17
CA SER A 85 7.44 26.61 -17.34
C SER A 85 6.17 26.24 -18.10
N TYR A 86 5.78 27.10 -19.05
CA TYR A 86 4.76 26.73 -20.04
C TYR A 86 5.24 25.54 -20.88
N PRO A 87 4.31 24.65 -21.29
CA PRO A 87 4.63 23.50 -22.13
C PRO A 87 5.12 23.96 -23.50
N GLN A 88 6.24 23.39 -23.95
CA GLN A 88 6.84 23.66 -25.26
C GLN A 88 6.78 22.40 -26.12
N GLY A 89 6.79 22.55 -27.45
CA GLY A 89 6.94 21.38 -28.33
C GLY A 89 8.31 20.75 -28.14
N THR A 90 8.37 19.42 -28.04
CA THR A 90 9.65 18.69 -28.06
C THR A 90 9.93 18.13 -29.44
N SER A 91 11.20 18.16 -29.83
CA SER A 91 11.71 17.56 -31.07
C SER A 91 12.10 16.09 -30.90
N TRP A 92 12.08 15.58 -29.68
CA TRP A 92 12.60 14.26 -29.34
C TRP A 92 11.45 13.28 -29.10
N LEU A 93 11.68 12.01 -29.42
CA LEU A 93 10.74 10.93 -29.13
C LEU A 93 10.96 10.40 -27.70
N PRO A 94 9.90 9.96 -27.02
CA PRO A 94 10.03 9.40 -25.69
C PRO A 94 10.78 8.05 -25.74
N PRO A 95 11.59 7.72 -24.71
CA PRO A 95 12.25 6.43 -24.61
C PRO A 95 11.27 5.26 -24.50
N ASP A 96 11.63 4.11 -25.06
CA ASP A 96 10.82 2.89 -25.03
C ASP A 96 10.76 2.29 -23.61
N GLU A 97 11.81 2.46 -22.81
CA GLU A 97 11.92 1.97 -21.42
C GLU A 97 10.83 2.57 -20.50
N LEU A 98 10.28 3.72 -20.89
CA LEU A 98 9.17 4.36 -20.19
C LEU A 98 7.90 3.48 -20.21
N GLY A 99 7.77 2.59 -21.21
CA GLY A 99 6.75 1.54 -21.27
C GLY A 99 6.99 0.42 -20.26
N ASP A 100 8.22 -0.06 -20.14
CA ASP A 100 8.57 -1.10 -19.17
C ASP A 100 8.36 -0.61 -17.73
N PHE A 101 8.75 0.64 -17.44
CA PHE A 101 8.53 1.24 -16.13
C PHE A 101 7.05 1.49 -15.84
N ALA A 102 6.24 1.81 -16.85
CA ALA A 102 4.79 1.88 -16.72
C ALA A 102 4.18 0.53 -16.34
N GLU A 103 4.65 -0.54 -16.95
CA GLU A 103 4.21 -1.89 -16.62
C GLU A 103 4.64 -2.29 -15.20
N MET A 104 5.85 -1.95 -14.76
CA MET A 104 6.26 -2.17 -13.37
C MET A 104 5.35 -1.44 -12.38
N GLU A 105 5.03 -0.18 -12.64
CA GLU A 105 4.11 0.62 -11.83
C GLU A 105 2.67 0.03 -11.82
N ARG A 106 2.23 -0.57 -12.93
CA ARG A 106 0.97 -1.31 -12.99
C ARG A 106 0.95 -2.50 -12.03
N TRP A 107 2.02 -3.29 -12.00
CA TRP A 107 2.14 -4.44 -11.10
C TRP A 107 2.11 -4.03 -9.63
N ASP A 108 2.79 -2.94 -9.29
CA ASP A 108 2.73 -2.38 -7.95
C ASP A 108 1.33 -1.89 -7.58
N PHE A 109 0.62 -1.21 -8.49
CA PHE A 109 -0.76 -0.78 -8.28
C PHE A 109 -1.70 -1.96 -8.04
N MET A 110 -1.56 -3.04 -8.81
CA MET A 110 -2.30 -4.28 -8.57
C MET A 110 -1.94 -4.88 -7.21
N GLY A 111 -0.66 -4.92 -6.84
CA GLY A 111 -0.22 -5.38 -5.53
C GLY A 111 -0.82 -4.56 -4.37
N GLU A 112 -0.93 -3.24 -4.52
CA GLU A 112 -1.63 -2.40 -3.54
C GLU A 112 -3.14 -2.68 -3.49
N CYS A 113 -3.78 -2.89 -4.64
CA CYS A 113 -5.19 -3.28 -4.69
C CYS A 113 -5.44 -4.65 -4.04
N ASP A 114 -4.54 -5.60 -4.23
CA ASP A 114 -4.60 -6.92 -3.61
C ASP A 114 -4.47 -6.83 -2.09
N LEU A 115 -3.54 -6.00 -1.60
CA LEU A 115 -3.39 -5.75 -0.17
C LEU A 115 -4.66 -5.13 0.44
N LEU A 116 -5.29 -4.18 -0.25
CA LEU A 116 -6.55 -3.59 0.19
C LEU A 116 -7.69 -4.61 0.21
N ALA A 117 -7.78 -5.47 -0.80
CA ALA A 117 -8.78 -6.53 -0.85
C ALA A 117 -8.59 -7.55 0.28
N LEU A 118 -7.34 -7.94 0.57
CA LEU A 118 -7.02 -8.84 1.69
C LEU A 118 -7.36 -8.22 3.06
N GLN A 119 -7.06 -6.94 3.25
CA GLN A 119 -7.45 -6.21 4.48
C GLN A 119 -8.97 -6.18 4.65
N GLU A 120 -9.71 -5.92 3.56
CA GLU A 120 -11.17 -5.91 3.60
C GLU A 120 -11.74 -7.30 3.90
N ILE A 121 -11.12 -8.39 3.42
CA ILE A 121 -11.52 -9.76 3.80
C ILE A 121 -11.36 -9.97 5.31
N GLU A 122 -10.21 -9.62 5.89
CA GLU A 122 -9.97 -9.74 7.35
C GLU A 122 -10.98 -8.91 8.16
N GLU A 123 -11.27 -7.68 7.73
CA GLU A 123 -12.29 -6.85 8.36
C GLU A 123 -13.69 -7.45 8.25
N LEU A 124 -14.04 -8.07 7.12
CA LEU A 124 -15.33 -8.72 6.94
C LEU A 124 -15.49 -9.94 7.82
N GLU A 125 -14.45 -10.74 7.99
CA GLU A 125 -14.46 -11.86 8.95
C GLU A 125 -14.79 -11.34 10.35
N GLY A 126 -14.07 -10.34 10.85
CA GLY A 126 -14.35 -9.74 12.16
C GLY A 126 -15.75 -9.12 12.28
N LYS A 127 -16.23 -8.42 11.25
CA LYS A 127 -17.59 -7.85 11.19
C LYS A 127 -18.67 -8.94 11.19
N THR A 128 -18.42 -10.09 10.55
CA THR A 128 -19.39 -11.17 10.46
C THR A 128 -19.46 -11.99 11.75
N GLU A 129 -18.31 -12.28 12.36
CA GLU A 129 -18.25 -12.93 13.68
C GLU A 129 -18.94 -12.11 14.76
N SER A 130 -18.67 -10.80 14.82
CA SER A 130 -19.33 -9.90 15.78
C SER A 130 -20.84 -9.83 15.54
N ARG A 131 -21.30 -9.78 14.29
CA ARG A 131 -22.74 -9.84 13.95
C ARG A 131 -23.38 -11.16 14.39
N ILE A 132 -22.74 -12.29 14.12
CA ILE A 132 -23.22 -13.62 14.56
C ILE A 132 -23.31 -13.66 16.08
N HIS A 133 -22.24 -13.29 16.77
CA HIS A 133 -22.19 -13.28 18.24
C HIS A 133 -23.26 -12.38 18.85
N SER A 134 -23.51 -11.20 18.27
CA SER A 134 -24.56 -10.29 18.74
C SER A 134 -25.97 -10.87 18.57
N ALA A 135 -26.21 -11.60 17.48
CA ALA A 135 -27.49 -12.26 17.22
C ALA A 135 -27.72 -13.43 18.19
N GLU A 136 -26.69 -14.26 18.39
CA GLU A 136 -26.71 -15.37 19.34
C GLU A 136 -26.88 -14.89 20.78
N THR A 137 -26.19 -13.84 21.17
CA THR A 137 -26.28 -13.28 22.53
C THR A 137 -27.68 -12.73 22.80
N ARG A 138 -28.28 -12.04 21.83
CA ARG A 138 -29.63 -11.47 21.96
C ARG A 138 -30.69 -12.57 22.12
N VAL A 139 -30.65 -13.58 21.25
CA VAL A 139 -31.61 -14.71 21.34
C VAL A 139 -31.32 -15.56 22.58
N GLY A 140 -30.06 -15.79 22.92
CA GLY A 140 -29.67 -16.52 24.12
C GLY A 140 -30.05 -15.81 25.42
N ALA A 141 -30.15 -14.48 25.44
CA ALA A 141 -30.71 -13.73 26.56
C ALA A 141 -32.23 -13.94 26.66
N ALA A 142 -32.95 -13.77 25.54
CA ALA A 142 -34.39 -14.00 25.49
C ALA A 142 -34.78 -15.44 25.91
N LEU A 143 -34.04 -16.45 25.44
CA LEU A 143 -34.28 -17.85 25.81
C LEU A 143 -33.99 -18.14 27.30
N ARG A 144 -33.06 -17.41 27.92
CA ARG A 144 -32.83 -17.51 29.36
C ARG A 144 -34.01 -16.92 30.14
N ASP A 145 -34.57 -15.81 29.67
CA ASP A 145 -35.74 -15.19 30.28
C ASP A 145 -36.99 -16.07 30.15
N THR A 146 -37.21 -16.69 28.98
CA THR A 146 -38.30 -17.67 28.80
C THR A 146 -38.12 -18.89 29.68
N HIS A 147 -36.90 -19.41 29.83
CA HIS A 147 -36.63 -20.54 30.72
C HIS A 147 -36.89 -20.21 32.20
N ASN A 148 -36.51 -19.01 32.64
CA ASN A 148 -36.80 -18.52 33.99
C ASN A 148 -38.32 -18.36 34.20
N TYR A 149 -39.03 -17.86 33.18
CA TYR A 149 -40.49 -17.74 33.21
C TYR A 149 -41.18 -19.12 33.30
N ILE A 150 -40.81 -20.08 32.45
CA ILE A 150 -41.32 -21.46 32.53
C ILE A 150 -41.02 -22.08 33.90
N SER A 151 -39.83 -21.86 34.45
CA SER A 151 -39.46 -22.34 35.78
C SER A 151 -40.35 -21.74 36.88
N SER A 152 -40.70 -20.46 36.77
CA SER A 152 -41.61 -19.79 37.70
C SER A 152 -43.04 -20.36 37.61
N LEU A 153 -43.55 -20.59 36.39
CA LEU A 153 -44.84 -21.22 36.15
C LEU A 153 -44.89 -22.66 36.68
N ARG A 154 -43.84 -23.44 36.47
CA ARG A 154 -43.72 -24.80 37.01
C ARG A 154 -43.65 -24.80 38.54
N ARG A 155 -43.07 -23.78 39.15
CA ARG A 155 -43.06 -23.61 40.62
C ARG A 155 -44.46 -23.28 41.15
N GLU A 156 -45.18 -22.38 40.48
CA GLU A 156 -46.56 -22.03 40.81
C GLU A 156 -47.51 -23.24 40.69
N ALA A 157 -47.34 -24.06 39.66
CA ALA A 157 -48.15 -25.28 39.47
C ALA A 157 -47.96 -26.33 40.58
N ARG A 158 -46.81 -26.35 41.25
CA ARG A 158 -46.50 -27.26 42.37
C ARG A 158 -47.07 -26.76 43.71
N ASP A 159 -47.54 -25.52 43.78
CA ASP A 159 -48.12 -24.98 45.01
C ASP A 159 -49.41 -25.76 45.36
N PRO A 160 -49.55 -26.30 46.59
CA PRO A 160 -50.77 -26.96 47.03
C PRO A 160 -52.00 -26.05 47.02
N ALA A 161 -51.84 -24.72 47.08
CA ALA A 161 -52.95 -23.76 47.02
C ALA A 161 -53.47 -23.48 45.59
N CYS A 162 -52.81 -24.03 44.55
CA CYS A 162 -53.15 -23.76 43.16
C CYS A 162 -54.39 -24.54 42.70
N THR A 163 -55.40 -23.83 42.18
CA THR A 163 -56.66 -24.41 41.69
C THR A 163 -56.45 -25.26 40.43
N LEU A 164 -57.36 -26.21 40.17
CA LEU A 164 -57.27 -27.10 39.01
C LEU A 164 -57.33 -26.33 37.68
N ASP A 165 -58.18 -25.31 37.60
CA ASP A 165 -58.28 -24.40 36.43
C ASP A 165 -57.02 -23.56 36.23
N ARG A 166 -56.35 -23.17 37.32
CA ARG A 166 -55.08 -22.45 37.22
C ARG A 166 -53.96 -23.36 36.70
N ARG A 167 -53.94 -24.62 37.11
CA ARG A 167 -52.96 -25.61 36.61
C ARG A 167 -53.13 -25.90 35.12
N SER A 168 -54.37 -26.03 34.63
CA SER A 168 -54.60 -26.21 33.19
C SER A 168 -54.20 -24.97 32.38
N TRP A 169 -54.50 -23.77 32.90
CA TRP A 169 -54.02 -22.52 32.32
C TRP A 169 -52.48 -22.45 32.25
N ILE A 170 -51.79 -22.78 33.35
CA ILE A 170 -50.31 -22.81 33.40
C ILE A 170 -49.74 -23.78 32.36
N LYS A 171 -50.33 -24.97 32.21
CA LYS A 171 -49.88 -25.97 31.23
C LYS A 171 -49.97 -25.41 29.80
N ASN A 172 -51.10 -24.79 29.46
CA ASN A 172 -51.28 -24.18 28.14
C ASN A 172 -50.29 -23.02 27.93
N GLN A 173 -50.01 -22.22 28.96
CA GLN A 173 -49.01 -21.15 28.87
C GLN A 173 -47.59 -21.70 28.64
N ILE A 174 -47.20 -22.76 29.34
CA ILE A 174 -45.91 -23.42 29.11
C ILE A 174 -45.80 -23.90 27.65
N GLU A 175 -46.85 -24.56 27.14
CA GLU A 175 -46.91 -25.04 25.75
C GLU A 175 -46.75 -23.88 24.75
N THR A 176 -47.46 -22.77 24.95
CA THR A 176 -47.33 -21.59 24.07
C THR A 176 -45.93 -20.96 24.10
N VAL A 177 -45.25 -20.95 25.25
CA VAL A 177 -43.88 -20.41 25.36
C VAL A 177 -42.89 -21.38 24.72
N GLU A 178 -43.05 -22.68 24.90
CA GLU A 178 -42.22 -23.71 24.25
C GLU A 178 -42.36 -23.63 22.72
N GLU A 179 -43.57 -23.43 22.19
CA GLU A 179 -43.78 -23.15 20.75
C GLU A 179 -43.03 -21.88 20.29
N GLN A 180 -43.11 -20.78 21.04
CA GLN A 180 -42.39 -19.55 20.74
C GLN A 180 -40.86 -19.75 20.77
N GLU A 181 -40.32 -20.56 21.67
CA GLU A 181 -38.90 -20.91 21.70
C GLU A 181 -38.47 -21.65 20.43
N THR A 182 -39.29 -22.59 19.93
CA THR A 182 -39.00 -23.29 18.67
C THR A 182 -38.99 -22.33 17.49
N LEU A 183 -39.96 -21.41 17.41
CA LEU A 183 -40.04 -20.38 16.37
C LEU A 183 -38.84 -19.42 16.44
N ALA A 184 -38.44 -19.00 17.64
CA ALA A 184 -37.26 -18.17 17.85
C ALA A 184 -35.97 -18.87 17.40
N GLY A 185 -35.86 -20.19 17.65
CA GLY A 185 -34.75 -21.01 17.18
C GLY A 185 -34.66 -21.09 15.64
N VAL A 186 -35.80 -21.27 14.96
CA VAL A 186 -35.86 -21.24 13.49
C VAL A 186 -35.50 -19.85 12.95
N ALA A 187 -36.03 -18.79 13.55
CA ALA A 187 -35.73 -17.42 13.17
C ALA A 187 -34.24 -17.08 13.32
N LEU A 188 -33.59 -17.52 14.41
CA LEU A 188 -32.15 -17.35 14.61
C LEU A 188 -31.36 -18.06 13.51
N ARG A 189 -31.67 -19.33 13.20
CA ARG A 189 -30.98 -20.08 12.14
C ARG A 189 -31.10 -19.39 10.78
N ASN A 190 -32.30 -18.88 10.45
CA ASN A 190 -32.54 -18.12 9.23
C ASN A 190 -31.75 -16.80 9.23
N ARG A 191 -31.66 -16.11 10.37
CA ARG A 191 -30.87 -14.89 10.47
C ARG A 191 -29.38 -15.17 10.29
N LEU A 192 -28.87 -16.23 10.90
CA LEU A 192 -27.47 -16.64 10.78
C LEU A 192 -27.14 -17.11 9.36
N SER A 193 -28.05 -17.81 8.68
CA SER A 193 -27.85 -18.20 7.28
C SER A 193 -27.74 -16.97 6.38
N ILE A 194 -28.64 -15.98 6.55
CA ILE A 194 -28.59 -14.71 5.81
C ILE A 194 -27.26 -13.98 6.01
N ILE A 195 -26.80 -13.84 7.26
CA ILE A 195 -25.51 -13.18 7.57
C ILE A 195 -24.35 -13.92 6.88
N ARG A 196 -24.35 -15.26 6.92
CA ARG A 196 -23.31 -16.07 6.28
C ARG A 196 -23.36 -16.01 4.76
N THR A 197 -24.54 -15.96 4.15
CA THR A 197 -24.67 -15.82 2.70
C THR A 197 -24.21 -14.44 2.23
N GLU A 198 -24.62 -13.37 2.93
CA GLU A 198 -24.15 -12.01 2.65
C GLU A 198 -22.62 -11.93 2.71
N ALA A 199 -22.03 -12.48 3.78
CA ALA A 199 -20.59 -12.54 3.98
C ALA A 199 -19.89 -13.26 2.81
N ARG A 200 -20.34 -14.48 2.49
CA ARG A 200 -19.78 -15.29 1.41
C ARG A 200 -19.90 -14.61 0.05
N HIS A 201 -20.99 -13.90 -0.23
CA HIS A 201 -21.14 -13.18 -1.50
C HIS A 201 -20.10 -12.07 -1.63
N ARG A 202 -19.87 -11.31 -0.56
CA ARG A 202 -18.87 -10.23 -0.55
C ARG A 202 -17.45 -10.76 -0.58
N GLU A 203 -17.17 -11.81 0.20
CA GLU A 203 -15.87 -12.49 0.19
C GLU A 203 -15.54 -13.04 -1.21
N ASN A 204 -16.50 -13.71 -1.86
CA ASN A 204 -16.32 -14.19 -3.23
C ASN A 204 -16.08 -13.04 -4.24
N ALA A 205 -16.69 -11.87 -4.02
CA ALA A 205 -16.43 -10.71 -4.86
C ALA A 205 -14.99 -10.20 -4.68
N LEU A 206 -14.47 -10.21 -3.45
CA LEU A 206 -13.08 -9.84 -3.14
C LEU A 206 -12.08 -10.87 -3.70
N TRP A 207 -12.38 -12.16 -3.59
CA TRP A 207 -11.55 -13.20 -4.20
C TRP A 207 -11.52 -13.11 -5.72
N ARG A 208 -12.60 -12.64 -6.35
CA ARG A 208 -12.63 -12.39 -7.79
C ARG A 208 -11.81 -11.17 -8.16
N SER A 209 -11.84 -10.10 -7.37
CA SER A 209 -11.05 -8.90 -7.66
C SER A 209 -9.54 -9.17 -7.67
N LEU A 210 -9.06 -10.08 -6.83
CA LEU A 210 -7.65 -10.53 -6.79
C LEU A 210 -7.18 -11.26 -8.05
N ARG A 211 -8.08 -11.59 -8.99
CA ARG A 211 -7.75 -12.29 -10.24
C ARG A 211 -7.83 -11.40 -11.47
N LEU A 212 -8.20 -10.13 -11.28
CA LEU A 212 -8.40 -9.20 -12.38
C LEU A 212 -7.10 -8.47 -12.67
N GLU A 213 -6.89 -8.16 -13.94
CA GLU A 213 -5.76 -7.37 -14.39
C GLU A 213 -6.18 -5.90 -14.49
N ALA A 214 -5.27 -4.99 -14.15
CA ALA A 214 -5.50 -3.56 -14.29
C ALA A 214 -5.24 -3.11 -15.73
N ASP A 215 -6.15 -2.30 -16.25
CA ASP A 215 -5.99 -1.57 -17.49
C ASP A 215 -5.17 -0.31 -17.25
N VAL A 216 -4.32 0.03 -18.23
CA VAL A 216 -3.40 1.15 -18.15
C VAL A 216 -3.57 2.05 -19.37
N GLU A 217 -4.02 3.28 -19.15
CA GLU A 217 -4.18 4.30 -20.17
C GLU A 217 -3.10 5.38 -20.00
N THR A 218 -2.33 5.67 -21.06
CA THR A 218 -1.37 6.79 -21.03
C THR A 218 -2.12 8.09 -21.28
N LEU A 219 -2.00 9.05 -20.37
CA LEU A 219 -2.66 10.35 -20.49
C LEU A 219 -1.83 11.33 -21.31
N TYR A 220 -0.55 11.47 -20.95
CA TYR A 220 0.40 12.32 -21.67
C TYR A 220 1.84 11.99 -21.27
N THR A 221 2.78 12.34 -22.16
CA THR A 221 4.23 12.15 -21.95
C THR A 221 4.93 13.50 -22.01
N VAL A 222 5.84 13.74 -21.07
CA VAL A 222 6.50 15.03 -20.86
C VAL A 222 8.01 14.84 -20.82
N GLN A 223 8.75 15.59 -21.62
CA GLN A 223 10.19 15.74 -21.42
C GLN A 223 10.42 16.86 -20.40
N PHE A 224 11.34 16.68 -19.46
CA PHE A 224 11.60 17.68 -18.43
C PHE A 224 13.07 18.00 -18.25
N SER A 225 13.32 19.20 -17.74
CA SER A 225 14.62 19.61 -17.20
C SER A 225 14.42 20.40 -15.91
N VAL A 226 15.22 20.11 -14.90
CA VAL A 226 15.19 20.81 -13.61
C VAL A 226 16.33 21.81 -13.56
N MET A 227 15.96 23.10 -13.55
CA MET A 227 16.91 24.20 -13.58
C MET A 227 16.99 24.91 -12.23
N ASN A 228 18.19 25.38 -11.88
CA ASN A 228 18.43 26.26 -10.74
C ASN A 228 18.88 27.65 -11.24
N ARG A 229 17.93 28.59 -11.33
CA ARG A 229 18.18 29.93 -11.89
C ARG A 229 19.13 30.80 -11.05
N LEU A 230 19.39 30.44 -9.78
CA LEU A 230 20.40 31.11 -8.95
C LEU A 230 21.83 30.87 -9.48
N HIS A 231 22.12 29.74 -10.13
CA HIS A 231 23.46 29.46 -10.67
C HIS A 231 23.73 30.21 -11.99
N GLU A 232 22.70 30.47 -12.80
CA GLU A 232 22.84 31.26 -14.03
C GLU A 232 23.19 32.73 -13.76
N ARG A 233 22.72 33.30 -12.65
CA ARG A 233 23.13 34.65 -12.22
C ARG A 233 24.60 34.75 -11.80
N GLN A 234 25.29 33.62 -11.63
CA GLN A 234 26.65 33.56 -11.13
C GLN A 234 27.68 33.08 -12.17
N ILE A 235 27.27 32.79 -13.42
CA ILE A 235 28.20 32.73 -14.55
C ILE A 235 28.29 34.12 -15.16
N ARG A 236 28.74 35.11 -14.37
CA ARG A 236 29.49 36.19 -14.97
C ARG A 236 30.78 35.54 -15.45
N PHE A 237 30.91 35.32 -16.75
CA PHE A 237 32.24 35.22 -17.34
C PHE A 237 33.05 36.36 -16.73
N PRO A 238 34.21 36.11 -16.11
CA PRO A 238 35.11 37.20 -15.78
C PRO A 238 35.64 37.70 -17.13
N LEU A 239 34.85 38.55 -17.81
CA LEU A 239 35.43 39.58 -18.64
C LEU A 239 36.27 40.41 -17.69
N ILE A 240 37.53 39.99 -17.56
CA ILE A 240 38.69 40.79 -17.17
C ILE A 240 38.27 41.90 -16.21
N GLN A 241 37.97 41.53 -14.96
CA GLN A 241 38.19 42.49 -13.89
C GLN A 241 39.71 42.55 -13.76
N GLU A 242 40.29 43.62 -14.27
CA GLU A 242 41.64 44.04 -13.89
C GLU A 242 41.63 44.13 -12.36
N GLU A 243 42.12 43.07 -11.71
CA GLU A 243 42.35 43.09 -10.27
C GLU A 243 43.37 44.21 -10.03
N ILE A 244 42.90 45.27 -9.38
CA ILE A 244 43.77 46.21 -8.71
C ILE A 244 44.61 45.35 -7.77
N PHE A 245 45.87 45.18 -8.13
CA PHE A 245 46.89 44.54 -7.31
C PHE A 245 46.75 45.07 -5.89
N SER A 246 46.36 44.18 -4.97
CA SER A 246 46.43 44.49 -3.54
C SER A 246 47.88 44.80 -3.21
N ALA A 247 48.12 46.02 -2.73
CA ALA A 247 49.42 46.56 -2.38
C ALA A 247 50.00 45.83 -1.16
N GLY A 248 50.52 44.62 -1.37
CA GLY A 248 51.12 43.80 -0.32
C GLY A 248 51.93 42.60 -0.80
N VAL A 249 51.74 42.14 -2.04
CA VAL A 249 52.62 41.12 -2.63
C VAL A 249 53.52 41.85 -3.62
N SER A 250 54.78 42.09 -3.25
CA SER A 250 55.77 42.68 -4.15
C SER A 250 55.81 41.88 -5.45
N GLU A 251 55.81 42.55 -6.61
CA GLU A 251 55.86 41.92 -7.94
C GLU A 251 56.93 40.83 -8.05
N GLN A 252 58.03 40.97 -7.29
CA GLN A 252 59.11 39.99 -7.20
C GLN A 252 58.68 38.63 -6.63
N SER A 253 57.75 38.60 -5.68
CA SER A 253 57.21 37.36 -5.10
C SER A 253 56.23 36.65 -6.04
N ALA A 254 55.48 37.41 -6.85
CA ALA A 254 54.61 36.85 -7.88
C ALA A 254 55.43 36.32 -9.06
N GLN A 255 56.48 37.04 -9.45
CA GLN A 255 57.42 36.62 -10.49
C GLN A 255 58.24 35.40 -10.05
N SER A 256 58.66 35.31 -8.78
CA SER A 256 59.35 34.12 -8.26
C SER A 256 58.45 32.89 -8.21
N ALA A 257 57.19 33.04 -7.80
CA ALA A 257 56.22 31.95 -7.80
C ALA A 257 55.88 31.48 -9.22
N LEU A 258 55.77 32.41 -10.18
CA LEU A 258 55.57 32.08 -11.58
C LEU A 258 56.79 31.36 -12.18
N ALA A 259 58.00 31.81 -11.86
CA ALA A 259 59.24 31.18 -12.29
C ALA A 259 59.37 29.75 -11.73
N GLU A 260 59.10 29.57 -10.43
CA GLU A 260 59.08 28.26 -9.77
C GLU A 260 58.03 27.32 -10.40
N TYR A 261 56.85 27.85 -10.72
CA TYR A 261 55.79 27.09 -11.39
C TYR A 261 56.16 26.68 -12.83
N LEU A 262 56.88 27.55 -13.56
CA LEU A 262 57.37 27.28 -14.92
C LEU A 262 58.53 26.27 -14.90
N GLU A 263 59.39 26.30 -13.88
CA GLU A 263 60.46 25.31 -13.68
C GLU A 263 59.93 23.93 -13.25
N GLU A 264 58.82 23.88 -12.51
CA GLU A 264 58.18 22.62 -12.12
C GLU A 264 57.27 22.01 -13.21
N ALA A 265 56.82 22.81 -14.17
CA ALA A 265 55.97 22.35 -15.28
C ALA A 265 56.52 21.14 -16.07
N PRO A 266 57.81 21.07 -16.45
CA PRO A 266 58.35 19.89 -17.13
C PRO A 266 58.33 18.64 -16.24
N LYS A 267 58.67 18.77 -14.95
CA LYS A 267 58.65 17.64 -14.00
C LYS A 267 57.25 17.08 -13.81
N ARG A 268 56.23 17.94 -13.70
CA ARG A 268 54.82 17.54 -13.60
C ARG A 268 54.30 16.89 -14.90
N ARG A 269 54.75 17.34 -16.07
CA ARG A 269 54.42 16.71 -17.36
C ARG A 269 55.01 15.30 -17.47
N GLU A 270 56.24 15.10 -17.00
CA GLU A 270 56.86 13.78 -16.95
C GLU A 270 56.18 12.84 -15.95
N GLU A 271 55.82 13.35 -14.77
CA GLU A 271 55.11 12.56 -13.76
C GLU A 271 53.72 12.13 -14.24
N ARG A 272 52.98 13.01 -14.93
CA ARG A 272 51.70 12.66 -15.57
C ARG A 272 51.87 11.58 -16.63
N LYS A 273 52.92 11.67 -17.47
CA LYS A 273 53.23 10.63 -18.46
C LYS A 273 53.60 9.29 -17.80
N ARG A 274 54.25 9.29 -16.65
CA ARG A 274 54.54 8.07 -15.88
C ARG A 274 53.27 7.43 -15.32
N LYS A 275 52.41 8.22 -14.66
CA LYS A 275 51.12 7.77 -14.12
C LYS A 275 50.19 7.24 -15.23
N GLN A 276 50.18 7.89 -16.39
CA GLN A 276 49.39 7.42 -17.54
C GLN A 276 49.90 6.09 -18.09
N LYS A 277 51.23 5.89 -18.17
CA LYS A 277 51.82 4.60 -18.56
C LYS A 277 51.58 3.49 -17.54
N GLU A 278 51.51 3.81 -16.25
CA GLU A 278 51.15 2.84 -15.20
C GLU A 278 49.69 2.42 -15.32
N ALA A 279 48.77 3.37 -15.49
CA ALA A 279 47.35 3.10 -15.70
C ALA A 279 47.10 2.25 -16.97
N GLU A 280 47.83 2.52 -18.06
CA GLU A 280 47.76 1.70 -19.28
C GLU A 280 48.24 0.27 -19.06
N LYS A 281 49.30 0.06 -18.26
CA LYS A 281 49.79 -1.28 -17.90
C LYS A 281 48.78 -2.04 -17.05
N GLU A 282 48.16 -1.38 -16.06
CA GLU A 282 47.12 -1.97 -15.22
C GLU A 282 45.89 -2.37 -16.05
N HIS A 283 45.44 -1.51 -16.95
CA HIS A 283 44.33 -1.80 -17.84
C HIS A 283 44.65 -2.97 -18.79
N ALA A 284 45.87 -3.04 -19.32
CA ALA A 284 46.33 -4.16 -20.15
C ALA A 284 46.39 -5.49 -19.36
N GLU A 285 46.80 -5.46 -18.09
CA GLU A 285 46.82 -6.64 -17.23
C GLU A 285 45.40 -7.15 -16.92
N LEU A 286 44.46 -6.23 -16.63
CA LEU A 286 43.04 -6.55 -16.45
C LEU A 286 42.43 -7.18 -17.71
N GLN A 287 42.78 -6.69 -18.89
CA GLN A 287 42.35 -7.30 -20.15
C GLN A 287 42.94 -8.71 -20.35
N ARG A 288 44.20 -8.95 -19.96
CA ARG A 288 44.80 -10.30 -20.00
C ARG A 288 44.11 -11.25 -19.04
N LYS A 289 43.77 -10.81 -17.83
CA LYS A 289 42.99 -11.59 -16.85
C LYS A 289 41.59 -11.94 -17.38
N ARG A 290 40.89 -10.97 -17.99
CA ARG A 290 39.58 -11.19 -18.65
C ARG A 290 39.66 -12.20 -19.79
N LYS A 291 40.68 -12.11 -20.65
CA LYS A 291 40.88 -13.07 -21.76
C LYS A 291 41.19 -14.49 -21.27
N LYS A 292 42.00 -14.64 -20.21
CA LYS A 292 42.27 -15.95 -19.59
C LYS A 292 41.01 -16.55 -18.96
N ALA A 293 40.25 -15.77 -18.20
CA ALA A 293 38.98 -16.22 -17.61
C ALA A 293 37.94 -16.62 -18.68
N ALA A 294 37.87 -15.89 -19.79
CA ALA A 294 37.01 -16.24 -20.92
C ALA A 294 37.44 -17.54 -21.61
N ALA A 295 38.75 -17.79 -21.76
CA ALA A 295 39.28 -19.03 -22.31
C ALA A 295 39.01 -20.24 -21.40
N GLU A 296 39.11 -20.07 -20.07
CA GLU A 296 38.75 -21.10 -19.10
C GLU A 296 37.25 -21.42 -19.12
N ARG A 297 36.38 -20.41 -19.21
CA ARG A 297 34.94 -20.61 -19.39
C ARG A 297 34.63 -21.41 -20.67
N LYS A 298 35.30 -21.11 -21.79
CA LYS A 298 35.14 -21.89 -23.03
C LYS A 298 35.62 -23.35 -22.88
N LYS A 299 36.72 -23.59 -22.18
CA LYS A 299 37.21 -24.96 -21.87
C LYS A 299 36.24 -25.71 -20.94
N ALA A 300 35.67 -25.03 -19.94
CA ALA A 300 34.66 -25.61 -19.05
C ALA A 300 33.37 -25.98 -19.82
N SER A 301 32.87 -25.10 -20.69
CA SER A 301 31.72 -25.40 -21.55
C SER A 301 31.98 -26.54 -22.53
N GLN A 302 33.19 -26.69 -23.08
CA GLN A 302 33.56 -27.85 -23.90
C GLN A 302 33.64 -29.15 -23.10
N LYS A 303 34.12 -29.10 -21.84
CA LYS A 303 34.18 -30.27 -20.95
C LYS A 303 32.78 -30.77 -20.57
N VAL A 304 31.84 -29.86 -20.33
CA VAL A 304 30.42 -30.20 -20.10
C VAL A 304 29.76 -30.81 -21.35
N ARG A 305 30.10 -30.33 -22.56
CA ARG A 305 29.62 -30.93 -23.82
C ARG A 305 30.16 -32.34 -24.07
N LYS A 306 31.39 -32.67 -23.66
CA LYS A 306 31.96 -34.03 -23.80
C LYS A 306 31.34 -35.06 -22.84
N ILE A 307 30.87 -34.65 -21.66
CA ILE A 307 30.24 -35.57 -20.70
C ILE A 307 28.83 -36.02 -21.17
N ARG A 308 28.17 -35.24 -22.03
CA ARG A 308 26.83 -35.57 -22.58
C ARG A 308 26.84 -36.48 -23.83
N LEU A 309 28.01 -36.91 -24.32
CA LEU A 309 28.15 -37.64 -25.59
C LEU A 309 28.95 -38.96 -25.49
N ALA A 310 29.21 -39.47 -24.28
CA ALA A 310 29.82 -40.80 -24.13
C ALA A 310 28.71 -41.88 -24.03
N PRO A 311 28.66 -42.87 -24.95
CA PRO A 311 27.73 -43.98 -24.85
C PRO A 311 28.24 -45.03 -23.83
N PRO A 312 27.37 -45.64 -23.00
CA PRO A 312 27.78 -46.75 -22.15
C PRO A 312 27.85 -48.04 -22.96
N SER A 313 29.01 -48.69 -22.93
CA SER A 313 29.18 -50.10 -23.30
C SER A 313 28.59 -51.01 -22.21
N MET A 314 27.82 -52.04 -22.58
CA MET A 314 27.81 -53.37 -21.93
C MET A 314 26.93 -54.36 -22.75
N PRO A 315 27.10 -55.69 -22.57
CA PRO A 315 27.02 -56.68 -23.64
C PRO A 315 25.71 -57.48 -23.72
N ASP A 316 25.54 -58.00 -24.93
CA ASP A 316 24.92 -59.22 -25.45
C ASP A 316 23.75 -59.97 -24.79
N SER A 317 22.85 -60.34 -25.70
CA SER A 317 21.87 -61.45 -25.73
C SER A 317 20.50 -61.30 -25.03
N GLY A 318 19.44 -61.41 -25.84
CA GLY A 318 18.11 -61.88 -25.40
C GLY A 318 16.90 -60.95 -25.65
N ARG A 319 16.21 -61.14 -26.79
CA ARG A 319 14.74 -60.93 -26.90
C ARG A 319 14.02 -61.99 -26.02
N PRO A 320 12.70 -61.93 -25.68
CA PRO A 320 11.61 -61.07 -26.20
C PRO A 320 10.58 -60.50 -25.15
N THR A 321 9.78 -59.49 -25.56
CA THR A 321 8.36 -59.10 -25.18
C THR A 321 7.85 -59.20 -23.71
N PRO A 322 6.62 -58.75 -23.33
CA PRO A 322 5.84 -57.52 -23.59
C PRO A 322 5.28 -56.82 -22.31
N LYS A 323 4.56 -55.71 -22.55
CA LYS A 323 3.46 -55.05 -21.79
C LYS A 323 3.74 -53.75 -21.00
N PRO A 324 2.94 -52.69 -21.27
CA PRO A 324 3.03 -51.38 -20.64
C PRO A 324 2.03 -51.19 -19.49
N ILE A 325 2.43 -50.48 -18.43
CA ILE A 325 1.53 -49.84 -17.46
C ILE A 325 2.04 -48.41 -17.19
N GLU A 326 1.21 -47.48 -17.67
CA GLU A 326 0.82 -46.19 -17.09
C GLU A 326 1.87 -45.16 -16.65
N GLN A 327 1.92 -44.06 -17.39
CA GLN A 327 2.04 -42.73 -16.80
C GLN A 327 0.91 -41.83 -17.31
N LYS A 328 0.07 -41.41 -16.36
CA LYS A 328 -0.96 -40.37 -16.51
C LYS A 328 -0.28 -38.99 -16.55
N ALA A 329 -0.58 -38.22 -17.58
CA ALA A 329 -0.46 -36.76 -17.59
C ALA A 329 -1.84 -36.20 -17.92
N ALA A 330 -2.42 -35.40 -17.01
CA ALA A 330 -3.66 -34.69 -17.24
C ALA A 330 -3.36 -33.32 -17.86
N ARG A 331 -3.70 -33.17 -19.14
CA ARG A 331 -4.05 -31.89 -19.78
C ARG A 331 -5.57 -31.84 -19.88
N ILE A 332 -6.19 -30.74 -19.49
CA ILE A 332 -7.57 -30.42 -19.86
C ILE A 332 -7.50 -29.16 -20.71
N SER A 333 -7.76 -29.34 -22.01
CA SER A 333 -8.11 -28.28 -22.95
C SER A 333 -9.61 -28.33 -23.20
N GLU A 334 -10.14 -27.17 -23.52
CA GLU A 334 -11.42 -26.91 -24.17
C GLU A 334 -11.72 -27.88 -25.32
N ASN A 335 -12.99 -28.29 -25.47
CA ASN A 335 -13.76 -28.05 -26.70
C ASN A 335 -15.24 -28.45 -26.55
N MET A 336 -16.07 -27.61 -27.17
CA MET A 336 -17.51 -27.73 -27.40
C MET A 336 -17.92 -29.02 -28.14
N PRO A 337 -19.22 -29.37 -28.11
CA PRO A 337 -19.88 -29.98 -29.25
C PRO A 337 -21.07 -29.14 -29.77
N THR A 338 -21.04 -28.95 -31.08
CA THR A 338 -22.08 -28.44 -31.97
C THR A 338 -23.29 -29.38 -32.00
N LEU A 339 -24.51 -28.86 -31.84
CA LEU A 339 -25.76 -29.53 -32.22
C LEU A 339 -26.52 -28.64 -33.22
N THR A 340 -26.98 -29.29 -34.29
CA THR A 340 -27.64 -28.71 -35.47
C THR A 340 -29.12 -28.34 -35.21
N PRO A 341 -29.70 -27.41 -35.98
CA PRO A 341 -31.09 -26.95 -35.80
C PRO A 341 -32.04 -27.41 -36.92
N LYS A 342 -33.34 -27.64 -36.59
CA LYS A 342 -34.57 -27.32 -37.38
C LYS A 342 -35.83 -28.02 -36.80
N PRO A 343 -37.07 -27.59 -37.10
CA PRO A 343 -37.71 -26.33 -36.73
C PRO A 343 -39.17 -26.52 -36.16
N ALA A 344 -39.80 -25.38 -35.83
CA ALA A 344 -41.26 -25.13 -35.74
C ALA A 344 -42.04 -25.67 -34.51
N LYS A 345 -42.58 -24.74 -33.71
CA LYS A 345 -44.00 -24.35 -33.76
C LYS A 345 -44.29 -23.19 -32.81
N GLU A 346 -44.82 -22.13 -33.38
CA GLU A 346 -45.60 -21.08 -32.71
C GLU A 346 -46.91 -21.67 -32.20
N VAL A 347 -47.26 -21.36 -30.96
CA VAL A 347 -48.64 -21.34 -30.46
C VAL A 347 -48.75 -20.14 -29.53
N GLU A 348 -49.50 -19.14 -30.00
CA GLU A 348 -50.11 -18.08 -29.20
C GLU A 348 -50.98 -18.67 -28.08
N GLN A 349 -51.06 -18.00 -26.92
CA GLN A 349 -52.31 -17.41 -26.38
C GLN A 349 -52.21 -17.16 -24.88
N ASN A 350 -52.29 -15.86 -24.55
CA ASN A 350 -53.25 -15.23 -23.63
C ASN A 350 -53.51 -15.76 -22.22
N SER A 351 -53.64 -14.74 -21.36
CA SER A 351 -54.41 -14.60 -20.11
C SER A 351 -53.53 -14.61 -18.86
N GLY A 352 -53.67 -13.69 -17.93
CA GLY A 352 -54.59 -12.56 -17.79
C GLY A 352 -54.34 -11.91 -16.42
N ASP A 353 -54.81 -10.67 -16.31
CA ASP A 353 -54.97 -9.85 -15.11
C ASP A 353 -55.24 -10.60 -13.79
N ALA A 354 -54.74 -10.04 -12.68
CA ALA A 354 -55.58 -9.41 -11.64
C ALA A 354 -54.83 -9.21 -10.31
N THR A 355 -54.63 -7.94 -9.96
CA THR A 355 -55.00 -7.31 -8.67
C THR A 355 -55.19 -8.20 -7.43
N VAL A 356 -54.49 -7.87 -6.33
CA VAL A 356 -55.11 -7.62 -5.01
C VAL A 356 -54.22 -6.64 -4.22
N GLU A 357 -54.70 -5.40 -4.14
CA GLU A 357 -54.42 -4.43 -3.09
C GLU A 357 -54.97 -4.90 -1.72
N LEU A 358 -54.52 -4.22 -0.66
CA LEU A 358 -55.10 -4.13 0.69
C LEU A 358 -54.70 -5.21 1.71
N LEU A 359 -53.83 -4.80 2.64
CA LEU A 359 -54.35 -4.37 3.94
C LEU A 359 -53.46 -3.26 4.53
N GLU A 360 -54.03 -2.08 4.43
CA GLU A 360 -53.75 -0.85 5.14
C GLU A 360 -54.07 -0.99 6.65
N LYS A 361 -53.36 -0.16 7.45
CA LYS A 361 -53.83 0.65 8.59
C LYS A 361 -53.26 0.41 10.00
N THR A 362 -52.58 1.48 10.43
CA THR A 362 -52.68 2.19 11.73
C THR A 362 -51.97 1.55 12.91
N VAL A 363 -51.18 2.25 13.70
CA VAL A 363 -51.55 3.45 14.48
C VAL A 363 -50.37 4.41 14.66
N ALA A 364 -50.65 5.70 14.52
CA ALA A 364 -49.78 6.84 14.75
C ALA A 364 -49.62 7.19 16.25
N GLU A 365 -48.50 7.81 16.58
CA GLU A 365 -48.16 8.45 17.87
C GLU A 365 -49.18 9.55 18.29
N PRO A 366 -49.13 10.02 19.55
CA PRO A 366 -48.36 11.25 19.79
C PRO A 366 -47.56 11.33 21.12
N ASP A 367 -46.43 12.04 21.05
CA ASP A 367 -45.55 12.65 22.08
C ASP A 367 -46.26 13.59 23.09
N PRO A 368 -45.58 14.30 24.04
CA PRO A 368 -44.24 14.18 24.67
C PRO A 368 -44.35 14.28 26.23
N ILE A 369 -43.23 14.33 26.99
CA ILE A 369 -42.97 15.28 28.12
C ILE A 369 -41.74 14.86 28.99
N LEU A 370 -40.88 15.86 29.23
CA LEU A 370 -39.84 16.05 30.27
C LEU A 370 -38.43 15.49 30.08
N GLU A 371 -37.66 16.25 29.30
CA GLU A 371 -36.25 16.57 29.59
C GLU A 371 -36.06 16.95 31.06
N LYS A 372 -35.34 16.10 31.81
CA LYS A 372 -34.60 16.54 33.00
C LYS A 372 -33.12 16.66 32.62
N THR A 373 -32.71 17.91 32.47
CA THR A 373 -31.34 18.38 32.37
C THR A 373 -30.53 17.97 33.61
N ALA A 374 -29.86 16.83 33.52
CA ALA A 374 -28.81 16.47 34.47
C ALA A 374 -27.55 17.27 34.12
N LYS A 375 -27.34 18.38 34.85
CA LYS A 375 -26.09 19.14 34.91
C LYS A 375 -24.90 18.18 35.09
N ARG A 376 -24.18 17.87 34.00
CA ARG A 376 -22.83 17.32 34.07
C ARG A 376 -21.95 18.38 34.71
N LYS A 377 -21.59 18.15 35.99
CA LYS A 377 -20.49 18.84 36.65
C LYS A 377 -19.26 18.70 35.74
N SER A 378 -18.77 19.83 35.24
CA SER A 378 -17.47 19.95 34.60
C SER A 378 -16.41 19.44 35.57
N GLN A 379 -15.98 18.19 35.40
CA GLN A 379 -14.76 17.70 36.02
C GLN A 379 -13.61 18.49 35.39
N VAL A 380 -12.97 19.32 36.20
CA VAL A 380 -11.66 19.90 35.91
C VAL A 380 -10.75 18.74 35.49
N PRO A 381 -10.14 18.75 34.29
CA PRO A 381 -9.26 17.68 33.88
C PRO A 381 -8.07 17.65 34.84
N ILE A 382 -7.97 16.58 35.63
CA ILE A 382 -6.78 16.29 36.43
C ILE A 382 -5.64 16.15 35.42
N ASN A 383 -4.69 17.08 35.47
CA ASN A 383 -3.53 17.11 34.58
C ASN A 383 -2.59 15.95 34.97
N LEU A 384 -2.93 14.74 34.53
CA LEU A 384 -2.14 13.54 34.72
C LEU A 384 -0.86 13.62 33.88
N ASP A 385 0.25 13.19 34.46
CA ASP A 385 1.54 13.06 33.77
C ASP A 385 1.33 12.27 32.46
N PRO A 386 1.89 12.72 31.31
CA PRO A 386 1.77 12.03 30.02
C PRO A 386 2.14 10.54 30.09
N VAL A 387 3.07 10.16 30.96
CA VAL A 387 3.45 8.76 31.17
C VAL A 387 2.33 7.96 31.85
N ASP A 388 1.62 8.55 32.80
CA ASP A 388 0.49 7.91 33.49
C ASP A 388 -0.74 7.82 32.58
N LYS A 389 -0.93 8.79 31.67
CA LYS A 389 -1.94 8.68 30.61
C LYS A 389 -1.61 7.53 29.66
N LEU A 390 -0.37 7.45 29.20
CA LEU A 390 0.10 6.37 28.34
C LEU A 390 -0.07 5.00 29.02
N TRP A 391 0.19 4.93 30.32
CA TRP A 391 -0.02 3.73 31.12
C TRP A 391 -1.47 3.26 31.11
N LYS A 392 -2.42 4.18 31.34
CA LYS A 392 -3.86 3.87 31.37
C LYS A 392 -4.41 3.39 30.03
N LEU A 393 -3.82 3.83 28.92
CA LEU A 393 -4.24 3.44 27.57
C LEU A 393 -3.74 2.04 27.15
N GLY A 394 -2.84 1.43 27.93
CA GLY A 394 -2.45 0.04 27.78
C GLY A 394 -1.46 -0.26 26.65
N SER A 395 -1.32 -1.55 26.33
CA SER A 395 -0.27 -2.10 25.45
C SER A 395 -0.37 -1.62 24.00
N ALA A 396 -1.59 -1.44 23.48
CA ALA A 396 -1.83 -1.05 22.09
C ALA A 396 -1.23 0.33 21.74
N ARG A 397 -1.37 1.33 22.63
CA ARG A 397 -0.75 2.65 22.43
C ARG A 397 0.77 2.62 22.58
N ALA A 398 1.29 1.76 23.46
CA ALA A 398 2.72 1.53 23.59
C ALA A 398 3.34 1.01 22.29
N GLU A 399 2.63 0.13 21.58
CA GLU A 399 3.07 -0.39 20.27
C GLU A 399 3.11 0.70 19.20
N GLN A 400 2.06 1.52 19.12
CA GLN A 400 2.00 2.63 18.16
C GLN A 400 3.16 3.62 18.39
N ILE A 401 3.43 4.00 19.64
CA ILE A 401 4.57 4.86 19.99
C ILE A 401 5.90 4.22 19.61
N GLU A 402 6.06 2.90 19.82
CA GLU A 402 7.28 2.22 19.42
C GLU A 402 7.48 2.23 17.89
N ARG A 403 6.42 1.99 17.11
CA ARG A 403 6.46 2.05 15.64
C ARG A 403 6.87 3.44 15.16
N LEU A 404 6.25 4.49 15.72
CA LEU A 404 6.58 5.89 15.41
C LEU A 404 8.03 6.23 15.76
N CYS A 405 8.50 5.81 16.95
CA CYS A 405 9.87 6.08 17.37
C CYS A 405 10.91 5.29 16.56
N LYS A 406 10.57 4.08 16.11
CA LYS A 406 11.43 3.29 15.22
C LYS A 406 11.56 3.96 13.85
N ALA A 407 10.45 4.41 13.26
CA ALA A 407 10.46 5.14 12.00
C ALA A 407 11.32 6.41 12.07
N ARG A 408 11.25 7.13 13.20
CA ARG A 408 12.00 8.38 13.42
C ARG A 408 13.40 8.18 14.03
N ARG A 409 13.84 6.95 14.25
CA ARG A 409 15.14 6.60 14.91
C ARG A 409 15.34 7.25 16.29
N LEU A 410 14.27 7.49 17.04
CA LEU A 410 14.29 8.17 18.36
C LEU A 410 14.43 7.19 19.54
N THR A 411 14.59 5.89 19.30
CA THR A 411 14.59 4.87 20.36
C THR A 411 15.97 4.69 21.01
N SER A 412 16.07 5.01 22.29
CA SER A 412 17.21 4.62 23.13
C SER A 412 17.06 3.18 23.66
N PRO A 413 18.15 2.48 24.04
CA PRO A 413 18.06 1.16 24.65
C PRO A 413 17.20 1.14 25.93
N LYS A 414 17.28 2.20 26.75
CA LYS A 414 16.50 2.35 27.99
C LYS A 414 15.01 2.52 27.69
N SER A 415 14.65 3.36 26.71
CA SER A 415 13.26 3.59 26.34
C SER A 415 12.61 2.37 25.65
N ARG A 416 13.38 1.55 24.91
CA ARG A 416 12.88 0.26 24.40
C ARG A 416 12.55 -0.71 25.53
N LYS A 417 13.41 -0.78 26.55
CA LYS A 417 13.18 -1.64 27.72
C LYS A 417 11.92 -1.19 28.48
N ALA A 418 11.74 0.12 28.66
CA ALA A 418 10.56 0.69 29.29
C ALA A 418 9.27 0.41 28.49
N LEU A 419 9.27 0.61 27.17
CA LEU A 419 8.12 0.28 26.30
C LEU A 419 7.79 -1.21 26.31
N SER A 420 8.81 -2.08 26.33
CA SER A 420 8.60 -3.53 26.43
C SER A 420 7.94 -3.94 27.74
N LYS A 421 8.33 -3.32 28.88
CA LYS A 421 7.66 -3.53 30.17
C LYS A 421 6.19 -3.07 30.14
N LEU A 422 5.91 -1.96 29.44
CA LEU A 422 4.56 -1.40 29.29
C LEU A 422 3.65 -2.31 28.45
N LYS A 423 4.19 -2.90 27.37
CA LYS A 423 3.47 -3.90 26.56
C LYS A 423 3.15 -5.17 27.31
N GLN A 424 4.05 -5.61 28.19
CA GLN A 424 3.87 -6.80 29.01
C GLN A 424 2.86 -6.60 30.16
N GLY A 425 2.29 -5.40 30.33
CA GLY A 425 1.29 -5.12 31.35
C GLY A 425 1.80 -5.31 32.79
N LYS A 426 3.12 -5.15 33.02
CA LYS A 426 3.69 -5.26 34.38
C LYS A 426 3.02 -4.25 35.30
N ALA A 427 2.75 -4.59 36.56
CA ALA A 427 1.95 -3.73 37.43
C ALA A 427 2.63 -2.40 37.84
N THR A 428 3.97 -2.30 37.74
CA THR A 428 4.72 -1.12 38.17
C THR A 428 5.88 -0.77 37.23
N LEU A 429 6.03 0.52 36.93
CA LEU A 429 7.21 1.09 36.27
C LEU A 429 8.15 1.69 37.31
N ASP A 430 9.44 1.38 37.19
CA ASP A 430 10.49 2.02 38.00
C ASP A 430 10.65 3.49 37.56
N ASP A 431 11.09 4.38 38.45
CA ASP A 431 11.30 5.80 38.12
C ASP A 431 12.27 6.02 36.95
N THR A 432 13.23 5.11 36.78
CA THR A 432 14.15 5.10 35.65
C THR A 432 13.43 4.83 34.32
N ASP A 433 12.43 3.95 34.31
CA ASP A 433 11.62 3.69 33.13
C ASP A 433 10.69 4.87 32.83
N ARG A 434 10.11 5.48 33.87
CA ARG A 434 9.26 6.68 33.73
C ARG A 434 10.05 7.83 33.11
N ASN A 435 11.27 8.09 33.59
CA ASN A 435 12.13 9.12 33.03
C ASN A 435 12.55 8.82 31.58
N ALA A 436 12.81 7.55 31.26
CA ALA A 436 13.10 7.15 29.88
C ALA A 436 11.91 7.37 28.93
N LEU A 437 10.68 7.13 29.38
CA LEU A 437 9.46 7.42 28.62
C LEU A 437 9.22 8.93 28.48
N LYS A 438 9.44 9.73 29.54
CA LYS A 438 9.35 11.20 29.47
C LYS A 438 10.30 11.77 28.42
N HIS A 439 11.56 11.33 28.42
CA HIS A 439 12.53 11.76 27.41
C HIS A 439 12.12 11.36 26.00
N LEU A 440 11.54 10.17 25.82
CA LEU A 440 11.05 9.71 24.53
C LEU A 440 9.86 10.55 24.03
N LEU A 441 8.87 10.81 24.89
CA LEU A 441 7.70 11.63 24.54
C LEU A 441 8.11 13.08 24.22
N HIS A 442 9.02 13.65 25.00
CA HIS A 442 9.57 14.97 24.74
C HIS A 442 10.33 15.03 23.40
N ASN A 443 11.08 13.99 23.04
CA ASN A 443 11.76 13.92 21.74
C ASN A 443 10.77 13.77 20.58
N LEU A 444 9.64 13.06 20.76
CA LEU A 444 8.56 13.03 19.78
C LEU A 444 7.94 14.42 19.59
N GLN A 445 7.66 15.13 20.67
CA GLN A 445 7.11 16.49 20.62
C GLN A 445 8.03 17.45 19.86
N LYS A 446 9.36 17.35 20.06
CA LYS A 446 10.36 18.11 19.29
C LYS A 446 10.34 17.85 17.78
N THR A 447 9.81 16.71 17.35
CA THR A 447 9.64 16.37 15.94
C THR A 447 8.28 16.80 15.38
N GLY A 448 7.57 17.71 16.07
CA GLY A 448 6.26 18.23 15.66
C GLY A 448 5.11 17.24 15.82
N PHE A 449 5.28 16.18 16.62
CA PHE A 449 4.21 15.23 16.91
C PHE A 449 3.39 15.70 18.12
N ASP A 450 2.07 15.83 17.97
CA ASP A 450 1.18 16.22 19.07
C ASP A 450 0.93 15.02 20.01
N VAL A 451 1.74 14.96 21.07
CA VAL A 451 1.67 13.90 22.08
C VAL A 451 0.38 14.01 22.90
N ASP A 452 -0.10 15.23 23.16
CA ASP A 452 -1.25 15.45 24.02
C ASP A 452 -2.54 15.06 23.30
N GLU A 453 -2.69 15.41 22.03
CA GLU A 453 -3.81 14.94 21.20
C GLU A 453 -3.80 13.40 21.12
N PHE A 454 -2.65 12.81 20.80
CA PHE A 454 -2.51 11.35 20.67
C PHE A 454 -2.89 10.58 21.95
N LEU A 455 -2.55 11.11 23.13
CA LEU A 455 -2.88 10.49 24.42
C LEU A 455 -4.32 10.76 24.90
N ASN A 456 -5.03 11.72 24.30
CA ASN A 456 -6.39 12.06 24.70
C ASN A 456 -7.47 11.40 23.81
N VAL A 457 -7.10 10.74 22.69
CA VAL A 457 -8.03 9.99 21.84
C VAL A 457 -8.50 8.72 22.57
N LYS A 458 -9.78 8.74 22.97
CA LYS A 458 -10.49 7.68 23.71
C LYS A 458 -10.69 6.41 22.90
#